data_AF-A0A257JWH7-F1
#
_entry.id   AF-A0A257JWH7-F1
#
_cell.length_a   1.000
_cell.length_b   1.000
_cell.length_c   1.000
_cell.angle_alpha   90.00
_cell.angle_beta   90.00
_cell.angle_gamma   90.00
#
_symmetry.space_group_name_H-M   'P 1'
#
loop_
_entity.id
_entity.type
_entity.pdbx_description
1 polymer ?
#
loop_
_entity_poly.entity_id
_entity_poly.type
_entity_poly.pdbx_seq_one_letter_code
_entity_poly.pdbx_strand_id
1 'polypeptide(L)' 'MALLGLSAKITEREQSGRTVYRVRLGPFDAREEAEDAQAKLGGAGIEANLVRVER' A
#
# COMPACT_ATOMS: atom_id res chain seq x y z
N MET A 1 -15.16 0.37 0.19
CA MET A 1 -15.26 1.78 -0.24
C MET A 1 -13.89 2.21 -0.74
N ALA A 2 -13.75 2.40 -2.05
CA ALA A 2 -12.52 2.81 -2.71
C ALA A 2 -12.63 4.30 -3.03
N LEU A 3 -11.85 5.13 -2.35
CA LEU A 3 -12.03 6.60 -2.38
C LEU A 3 -11.15 7.31 -3.42
N LEU A 4 -10.44 6.59 -4.30
CA LEU A 4 -9.56 7.22 -5.31
C LEU A 4 -9.38 6.39 -6.61
N GLY A 5 -10.25 5.42 -6.91
CA GLY A 5 -10.03 4.50 -8.05
C GLY A 5 -8.87 3.51 -7.86
N LEU A 6 -8.04 3.70 -6.84
CA LEU A 6 -7.10 2.70 -6.33
C LEU A 6 -7.83 1.82 -5.30
N SER A 7 -7.95 0.52 -5.59
CA SER A 7 -8.50 -0.45 -4.65
C SER A 7 -7.54 -0.66 -3.49
N ALA A 8 -7.68 0.12 -2.42
CA ALA A 8 -6.86 -0.08 -1.24
C ALA A 8 -7.38 -1.29 -0.44
N LYS A 9 -6.59 -2.35 -0.31
CA LYS A 9 -6.91 -3.49 0.56
C LYS A 9 -6.27 -3.24 1.93
N ILE A 10 -7.10 -2.90 2.91
CA ILE A 10 -6.69 -2.74 4.29
C ILE A 10 -6.95 -4.07 5.01
N THR A 11 -5.92 -4.64 5.61
CA THR A 11 -6.07 -5.76 6.54
C THR A 11 -5.61 -5.34 7.92
N GLU A 12 -6.53 -5.38 8.86
CA GLU A 12 -6.22 -5.25 10.28
C GLU A 12 -5.65 -6.57 10.79
N ARG A 13 -4.55 -6.49 11.52
CA ARG A 13 -3.99 -7.61 12.27
C ARG A 13 -3.64 -7.12 13.65
N GLU A 14 -3.93 -7.95 14.66
CA GLU A 14 -3.37 -7.72 15.98
C GLU A 14 -2.00 -8.39 16.02
N GLN A 15 -0.96 -7.59 16.21
CA GLN A 15 0.41 -8.09 16.35
C GLN A 15 0.95 -7.65 17.70
N SER A 16 1.26 -8.61 18.57
CA SER A 16 1.86 -8.36 19.90
C SER A 16 1.07 -7.37 20.76
N GLY A 17 -0.26 -7.45 20.77
CA GLY A 17 -1.13 -6.54 21.54
C GLY A 17 -1.28 -5.14 20.93
N ARG A 18 -0.83 -4.92 19.69
CA ARG A 18 -0.99 -3.65 18.96
C ARG A 18 -1.76 -3.89 17.66
N THR A 19 -2.75 -3.05 17.40
CA THR A 19 -3.48 -3.05 16.14
C THR A 19 -2.58 -2.50 15.04
N VAL A 20 -2.25 -3.32 14.05
CA VAL A 20 -1.51 -2.92 12.86
C VAL A 20 -2.44 -2.90 11.65
N TYR A 21 -2.35 -1.81 10.87
CA TYR A 21 -3.10 -1.64 9.64
C TYR A 21 -2.17 -1.84 8.45
N ARG A 22 -2.22 -3.02 7.83
CA ARG A 22 -1.51 -3.24 6.57
C ARG A 22 -2.38 -2.71 5.44
N VAL A 23 -1.96 -1.60 4.85
CA VAL A 23 -2.60 -0.99 3.69
C VAL A 23 -1.86 -1.43 2.43
N ARG A 24 -2.56 -2.12 1.52
CA ARG A 24 -2.07 -2.38 0.15
C ARG A 24 -2.69 -1.37 -0.79
N LEU A 25 -1.87 -0.67 -1.55
CA LEU A 25 -2.28 0.24 -2.62
C LEU A 25 -2.11 -0.47 -3.98
N GLY A 26 -3.06 -0.29 -4.90
CA GLY A 26 -3.05 -0.93 -6.21
C GLY A 26 -3.99 -2.16 -6.31
N PRO A 27 -4.08 -2.81 -7.47
CA PRO A 27 -2.99 -3.10 -8.40
C PRO A 27 -2.56 -1.89 -9.22
N PHE A 28 -1.25 -1.75 -9.44
CA PHE A 28 -0.68 -0.81 -10.41
C PHE A 28 -0.41 -1.58 -11.70
N ASP A 29 -0.76 -1.00 -12.84
CA ASP A 29 -0.53 -1.62 -14.15
C ASP A 29 0.93 -1.41 -14.60
N ALA A 30 1.50 -0.24 -14.33
CA ALA A 30 2.92 0.03 -14.54
C ALA A 30 3.72 0.05 -13.23
N ARG A 31 4.99 -0.39 -13.32
CA ARG A 31 5.94 -0.30 -12.21
C ARG A 31 6.21 1.14 -11.79
N GLU A 32 6.33 2.05 -12.76
CA GLU A 32 6.62 3.47 -12.52
C GLU A 32 5.53 4.13 -11.65
N GLU A 33 4.25 3.76 -11.85
CA GLU A 33 3.15 4.26 -11.02
C GLU A 33 3.27 3.82 -9.55
N ALA A 34 3.71 2.58 -9.35
CA ALA A 34 3.93 2.03 -8.01
C ALA A 34 5.14 2.70 -7.33
N GLU A 35 6.21 2.97 -8.09
CA GLU A 35 7.41 3.68 -7.62
C GLU A 35 7.12 5.14 -7.27
N ASP A 36 6.32 5.86 -8.07
CA ASP A 36 5.88 7.23 -7.76
C ASP A 36 5.01 7.26 -6.50
N ALA A 37 4.09 6.30 -6.33
CA ALA A 37 3.32 6.16 -5.10
C ALA A 37 4.21 5.87 -3.88
N GLN A 38 5.21 5.00 -4.02
CA GLN A 38 6.17 4.73 -2.95
C GLN A 38 6.99 5.98 -2.59
N ALA A 39 7.46 6.74 -3.57
CA ALA A 39 8.22 7.96 -3.35
C ALA A 39 7.41 9.02 -2.60
N LYS A 40 6.13 9.20 -2.96
CA LYS A 40 5.20 10.09 -2.26
C LYS A 40 4.98 9.67 -0.81
N LEU A 41 4.85 8.37 -0.55
CA LEU A 41 4.73 7.83 0.81
C LEU A 41 6.02 8.05 1.62
N GLY A 42 7.19 7.84 0.99
CA GLY A 42 8.48 8.13 1.60
C GLY A 42 8.64 9.60 1.99
N GLY A 43 8.20 10.53 1.12
CA GLY A 43 8.17 11.96 1.42
C GLY A 43 7.25 12.33 2.59
N ALA A 44 6.22 11.53 2.87
CA ALA A 44 5.33 11.68 4.02
C ALA A 44 5.82 10.95 5.28
N GLY A 45 7.02 10.33 5.24
CA GLY A 45 7.57 9.54 6.35
C GLY A 45 6.91 8.18 6.54
N ILE A 46 6.19 7.68 5.52
CA ILE A 46 5.52 6.38 5.53
C ILE A 46 6.40 5.38 4.80
N GLU A 47 6.87 4.36 5.51
CA GLU A 47 7.62 3.27 4.91
C GLU A 47 6.69 2.35 4.10
N ALA A 48 6.89 2.33 2.78
CA ALA A 48 6.12 1.51 1.86
C ALA A 48 7.03 0.51 1.14
N ASN A 49 6.53 -0.71 0.94
CA ASN A 49 7.22 -1.78 0.23
C ASN A 49 6.45 -2.15 -1.04
N LEU A 50 7.17 -2.24 -2.18
CA LEU A 50 6.61 -2.74 -3.42
C LEU A 50 6.44 -4.25 -3.37
N VAL A 51 5.20 -4.70 -3.63
CA VAL A 51 4.88 -6.12 -3.70
C VAL A 51 4.42 -6.42 -5.13
N ARG A 52 5.22 -7.20 -5.86
CA ARG A 52 4.81 -7.73 -7.15
C ARG A 52 3.82 -8.88 -6.92
N VAL A 53 2.63 -8.77 -7.51
CA VAL A 53 1.65 -9.87 -7.48
C VAL A 53 1.90 -10.71 -8.72
N GLU A 54 2.43 -11.90 -8.54
CA GLU A 54 2.36 -12.95 -9.57
C GLU A 54 0.90 -13.41 -9.64
N ARG A 55 0.28 -13.31 -10.81
CA ARG A 55 -1.06 -13.87 -11.06
C ARG A 55 -0.91 -15.26 -11.64
#